data_AF-A0A3M3YZR3-F1
#
_entry.id   AF-A0A3M3YZR3-F1
#
_cell.length_a   1.000
_cell.length_b   1.000
_cell.length_c   1.000
_cell.angle_alpha   90.00
_cell.angle_beta   90.00
_cell.angle_gamma   90.00
#
_symmetry.space_group_name_H-M   'P 1'
#
loop_
_entity.id
_entity.type
_entity.pdbx_description
1 polymer ?
#
loop_
_entity_poly.entity_id
_entity_poly.type
_entity_poly.pdbx_seq_one_letter_code
_entity_poly.pdbx_strand_id
1 'polypeptide(L)'
;MLDLLRHASNNEKQFLAAKLLTSWGVYEGLIALEGSMEKTEGIEGTYSHRLHGYDDTYRQILLAVTRYFATVADRGEVEAARVQIYSPLSKIITLASSKPFEIVRIFDLVKRKNYSEYVPLVEEHLAAIIDHPEVHRWKIYDAIDFLMSFNPDFIASLLKEKKSQLMILGL
;
A
#
# COMPACT_ATOMS: atom_id res chain seq x y z
N MET A 1 -21.68 -10.99 12.23
CA MET A 1 -20.48 -10.71 11.40
C MET A 1 -19.37 -10.08 12.25
N LEU A 2 -19.66 -9.04 13.03
CA LEU A 2 -18.74 -8.44 14.01
C LEU A 2 -18.29 -9.40 15.13
N ASP A 3 -19.05 -10.48 15.39
CA ASP A 3 -18.67 -11.51 16.36
C ASP A 3 -17.35 -12.19 15.99
N LEU A 4 -17.01 -12.27 14.70
CA LEU A 4 -15.72 -12.80 14.23
C LEU A 4 -14.53 -11.98 14.75
N LEU A 5 -14.68 -10.65 14.86
CA LEU A 5 -13.66 -9.78 15.43
C LEU A 5 -13.59 -9.91 16.95
N ARG A 6 -14.75 -10.00 17.61
CA ARG A 6 -14.86 -9.98 19.08
C ARG A 6 -14.46 -11.28 19.77
N HIS A 7 -14.58 -12.42 19.07
CA HIS A 7 -14.33 -13.76 19.66
C HIS A 7 -13.02 -14.39 19.18
N ALA A 8 -12.21 -13.68 18.40
CA ALA A 8 -10.93 -14.18 17.94
C ALA A 8 -9.92 -14.24 19.10
N SER A 9 -9.46 -15.45 19.39
CA SER A 9 -8.68 -15.81 20.58
C SER A 9 -7.21 -15.36 20.56
N ASN A 10 -6.70 -14.89 19.42
CA ASN A 10 -5.33 -14.42 19.25
C ASN A 10 -5.23 -13.39 18.10
N ASN A 11 -4.12 -12.65 18.07
CA ASN A 11 -3.88 -11.56 17.10
C ASN A 11 -3.99 -12.03 15.65
N GLU A 12 -3.50 -13.23 15.33
CA GLU A 12 -3.58 -13.81 13.98
C GLU A 12 -5.02 -14.02 13.52
N LYS A 13 -5.88 -14.64 14.36
CA LYS A 13 -7.30 -14.82 14.01
C LYS A 13 -8.03 -13.48 13.88
N GLN A 14 -7.69 -12.50 14.72
CA GLN A 14 -8.25 -11.15 14.62
C GLN A 14 -7.88 -10.50 13.29
N PHE A 15 -6.62 -10.59 12.90
CA PHE A 15 -6.12 -10.11 11.61
C PHE A 15 -6.81 -10.79 10.42
N LEU A 16 -6.91 -12.13 10.45
CA LEU A 16 -7.57 -12.90 9.39
C LEU A 16 -9.06 -12.56 9.26
N ALA A 17 -9.75 -12.41 10.40
CA ALA A 17 -11.15 -11.98 10.44
C ALA A 17 -11.31 -10.56 9.88
N ALA A 18 -10.47 -9.61 10.30
CA ALA A 18 -10.48 -8.24 9.80
C ALA A 18 -10.27 -8.22 8.27
N LYS A 19 -9.25 -8.93 7.77
CA LYS A 19 -8.94 -9.02 6.34
C LYS A 19 -10.12 -9.56 5.52
N LEU A 20 -10.79 -10.60 6.03
CA LEU A 20 -11.96 -11.19 5.39
C LEU A 20 -13.12 -10.20 5.32
N LEU A 21 -13.46 -9.57 6.45
CA LEU A 21 -14.54 -8.58 6.53
C LEU A 21 -14.27 -7.37 5.62
N THR A 22 -13.03 -6.86 5.61
CA THR A 22 -12.59 -5.81 4.68
C THR A 22 -12.82 -6.25 3.23
N SER A 23 -12.43 -7.46 2.87
CA SER A 23 -12.62 -7.99 1.51
C SER A 23 -14.09 -8.11 1.09
N TRP A 24 -15.03 -8.14 2.04
CA TRP A 24 -16.47 -8.14 1.80
C TRP A 24 -17.12 -6.74 1.81
N GLY A 25 -16.32 -5.68 1.94
CA GLY A 25 -16.82 -4.31 1.99
C GLY A 25 -17.47 -3.95 3.33
N VAL A 26 -17.04 -4.56 4.45
CA VAL A 26 -17.50 -4.23 5.80
C VAL A 26 -16.56 -3.21 6.44
N TYR A 27 -17.08 -2.03 6.79
CA TYR A 27 -16.26 -0.90 7.23
C TYR A 27 -15.53 -1.16 8.56
N GLU A 28 -16.16 -1.84 9.51
CA GLU A 28 -15.53 -2.21 10.78
C GLU A 28 -14.39 -3.22 10.57
N GLY A 29 -14.48 -4.04 9.52
CA GLY A 29 -13.38 -4.89 9.07
C GLY A 29 -12.18 -4.04 8.63
N LEU A 30 -12.44 -2.99 7.84
CA LEU A 30 -11.41 -2.07 7.36
C LEU A 30 -10.72 -1.34 8.53
N ILE A 31 -11.49 -0.82 9.49
CA ILE A 31 -10.95 -0.18 10.69
C ILE A 31 -10.08 -1.15 11.49
N ALA A 32 -10.56 -2.38 11.72
CA ALA A 32 -9.80 -3.38 12.46
C ALA A 32 -8.51 -3.80 11.73
N LEU A 33 -8.58 -3.93 10.40
CA LEU A 33 -7.43 -4.25 9.56
C LEU A 33 -6.39 -3.12 9.59
N GLU A 34 -6.85 -1.87 9.53
CA GLU A 34 -6.00 -0.70 9.66
C GLU A 34 -5.32 -0.62 11.03
N GLY A 35 -6.08 -0.85 12.11
CA GLY A 35 -5.53 -0.91 13.46
C GLY A 35 -4.50 -2.03 13.65
N SER A 36 -4.57 -3.10 12.87
CA SER A 36 -3.56 -4.17 12.89
C SER A 36 -2.21 -3.70 12.31
N MET A 37 -2.20 -2.68 11.45
CA MET A 37 -0.96 -2.12 10.90
C MET A 37 -0.16 -1.30 11.92
N GLU A 38 -0.80 -0.84 13.02
CA GLU A 38 -0.12 -0.10 14.10
C GLU A 38 0.73 -1.01 15.00
N LYS A 39 0.44 -2.32 15.02
CA LYS A 39 1.11 -3.32 15.86
C LYS A 39 1.69 -4.43 14.99
N THR A 40 2.75 -4.09 14.25
CA THR A 40 3.29 -4.93 13.18
C THR A 40 3.79 -6.29 13.68
N GLU A 41 4.34 -6.35 14.90
CA GLU A 41 4.84 -7.55 15.58
C GLU A 41 3.81 -8.69 15.67
N GLY A 42 2.51 -8.38 15.66
CA GLY A 42 1.44 -9.37 15.79
C GLY A 42 0.94 -9.96 14.48
N ILE A 43 1.36 -9.41 13.34
CA ILE A 43 0.87 -9.80 12.00
C ILE A 43 1.98 -10.10 11.00
N GLU A 44 3.19 -9.60 11.21
CA GLU A 44 4.34 -9.89 10.35
C GLU A 44 4.59 -11.40 10.25
N GLY A 45 4.93 -11.85 9.05
CA GLY A 45 5.20 -13.25 8.75
C GLY A 45 3.95 -14.13 8.66
N THR A 46 2.73 -13.60 8.83
CA THR A 46 1.49 -14.37 8.61
C THR A 46 1.43 -14.92 7.18
N TYR A 47 1.95 -14.16 6.22
CA TYR A 47 2.09 -14.59 4.83
C TYR A 47 3.55 -14.53 4.42
N SER A 48 4.23 -15.68 4.43
CA SER A 48 5.56 -15.79 3.81
C SER A 48 5.43 -15.99 2.29
N HIS A 49 6.16 -15.19 1.51
CA HIS A 49 6.22 -15.34 0.06
C HIS A 49 6.95 -16.64 -0.30
N ARG A 50 6.19 -17.59 -0.87
CA ARG A 50 6.62 -18.99 -1.09
C ARG A 50 7.89 -19.15 -1.92
N LEU A 51 8.24 -18.17 -2.77
CA LEU A 51 9.38 -18.26 -3.69
C LEU A 51 10.62 -17.47 -3.25
N HIS A 52 10.45 -16.46 -2.39
CA HIS A 52 11.50 -15.48 -2.10
C HIS A 52 11.69 -15.20 -0.62
N GLY A 53 10.85 -15.77 0.25
CA GLY A 53 11.01 -15.71 1.70
C GLY A 53 10.67 -14.36 2.35
N TYR A 54 10.36 -13.31 1.57
CA TYR A 54 9.93 -12.03 2.13
C TYR A 54 8.49 -12.09 2.67
N ASP A 55 8.18 -11.19 3.59
CA ASP A 55 6.86 -11.07 4.20
C ASP A 55 5.87 -10.37 3.26
N ASP A 56 4.85 -11.11 2.85
CA ASP A 56 3.81 -10.71 1.91
C ASP A 56 2.55 -10.21 2.63
N THR A 57 2.58 -10.11 3.97
CA THR A 57 1.42 -9.73 4.79
C THR A 57 0.83 -8.39 4.38
N TYR A 58 1.66 -7.37 4.16
CA TYR A 58 1.18 -6.04 3.75
C TYR A 58 0.61 -6.01 2.33
N ARG A 59 1.14 -6.85 1.43
CA ARG A 59 0.54 -7.07 0.10
C ARG A 59 -0.85 -7.69 0.22
N GLN A 60 -1.06 -8.61 1.18
CA GLN A 60 -2.39 -9.18 1.44
C GLN A 60 -3.35 -8.16 2.04
N ILE A 61 -2.87 -7.23 2.87
CA ILE A 61 -3.66 -6.10 3.36
C ILE A 61 -4.08 -5.20 2.20
N LEU A 62 -3.14 -4.82 1.33
CA LEU A 62 -3.43 -4.04 0.13
C LEU A 62 -4.52 -4.69 -0.73
N LEU A 63 -4.42 -5.99 -0.98
CA LEU A 63 -5.46 -6.73 -1.73
C LEU A 63 -6.84 -6.64 -1.07
N ALA A 64 -6.91 -6.73 0.26
CA ALA A 64 -8.18 -6.61 0.99
C ALA A 64 -8.75 -5.19 0.88
N VAL A 65 -7.93 -4.15 1.03
CA VAL A 65 -8.35 -2.74 0.88
C VAL A 65 -8.81 -2.45 -0.55
N THR A 66 -8.13 -2.96 -1.57
CA THR A 66 -8.59 -2.83 -2.97
C THR A 66 -9.94 -3.51 -3.20
N ARG A 67 -10.16 -4.70 -2.60
CA ARG A 67 -11.45 -5.40 -2.66
C ARG A 67 -12.56 -4.67 -1.92
N TYR A 68 -12.25 -4.06 -0.78
CA TYR A 68 -13.17 -3.18 -0.06
C TYR A 68 -13.65 -2.06 -0.97
N PHE A 69 -12.71 -1.33 -1.58
CA PHE A 69 -13.03 -0.23 -2.49
C PHE A 69 -13.93 -0.70 -3.64
N ALA A 70 -13.55 -1.79 -4.33
CA ALA A 70 -14.35 -2.32 -5.43
C ALA A 70 -15.78 -2.68 -4.98
N THR A 71 -15.90 -3.39 -3.85
CA THR A 71 -17.20 -3.84 -3.34
C THR A 71 -18.12 -2.68 -2.97
N VAL A 72 -17.59 -1.64 -2.33
CA VAL A 72 -18.38 -0.45 -1.94
C VAL A 72 -18.68 0.43 -3.16
N ALA A 73 -17.72 0.56 -4.08
CA ALA A 73 -17.91 1.26 -5.35
C ALA A 73 -18.99 0.60 -6.23
N ASP A 74 -19.04 -0.73 -6.30
CA ASP A 74 -20.04 -1.49 -7.07
C ASP A 74 -21.47 -1.31 -6.50
N ARG A 75 -21.60 -0.89 -5.23
CA ARG A 75 -22.88 -0.52 -4.61
C ARG A 75 -23.29 0.94 -4.91
N GLY A 76 -22.47 1.68 -5.64
CA GLY A 76 -22.70 3.09 -5.98
C GLY A 76 -22.08 4.09 -5.00
N GLU A 77 -21.31 3.64 -4.01
CA GLU A 77 -20.78 4.48 -2.92
C GLU A 77 -19.30 4.84 -3.12
N VAL A 78 -18.91 5.21 -4.35
CA VAL A 78 -17.50 5.41 -4.75
C VAL A 78 -16.77 6.46 -3.90
N GLU A 79 -17.38 7.63 -3.67
CA GLU A 79 -16.75 8.70 -2.89
C GLU A 79 -16.58 8.32 -1.41
N ALA A 80 -17.58 7.64 -0.83
CA ALA A 80 -17.46 7.11 0.53
C ALA A 80 -16.32 6.08 0.61
N ALA A 81 -16.23 5.18 -0.37
CA ALA A 81 -15.14 4.21 -0.45
C ALA A 81 -13.77 4.89 -0.56
N ARG A 82 -13.64 5.93 -1.40
CA ARG A 82 -12.42 6.73 -1.56
C ARG A 82 -11.97 7.34 -0.23
N VAL A 83 -12.88 8.00 0.49
CA VAL A 83 -12.57 8.60 1.80
C VAL A 83 -12.13 7.54 2.81
N GLN A 84 -12.81 6.40 2.84
CA GLN A 84 -12.53 5.33 3.81
C GLN A 84 -11.20 4.62 3.55
N ILE A 85 -10.79 4.43 2.29
CA ILE A 85 -9.51 3.78 1.97
C ILE A 85 -8.31 4.73 2.04
N TYR A 86 -8.53 6.04 2.20
CA TYR A 86 -7.44 7.02 2.27
C TYR A 86 -6.41 6.66 3.34
N SER A 87 -6.84 6.59 4.60
CA SER A 87 -5.93 6.29 5.72
C SER A 87 -5.25 4.92 5.59
N PRO A 88 -5.97 3.81 5.30
CA PRO A 88 -5.34 2.51 5.07
C PRO A 88 -4.29 2.50 3.95
N LEU A 89 -4.58 3.12 2.78
CA LEU A 89 -3.62 3.14 1.68
C LEU A 89 -2.40 4.02 1.98
N SER A 90 -2.59 5.16 2.64
CA SER A 90 -1.47 6.02 3.06
C SER A 90 -0.49 5.28 3.97
N LYS A 91 -1.00 4.52 4.95
CA LYS A 91 -0.17 3.67 5.81
C LYS A 91 0.60 2.61 5.04
N ILE A 92 -0.03 1.97 4.05
CA ILE A 92 0.62 0.97 3.21
C ILE A 92 1.75 1.60 2.39
N ILE A 93 1.57 2.80 1.83
CA ILE A 93 2.63 3.53 1.12
C ILE A 93 3.81 3.79 2.06
N THR A 94 3.56 4.31 3.27
CA THR A 94 4.60 4.58 4.27
C THR A 94 5.36 3.31 4.66
N LEU A 95 4.65 2.20 4.90
CA LEU A 95 5.27 0.91 5.23
C LEU A 95 6.12 0.35 4.07
N ALA A 96 5.70 0.59 2.82
CA ALA A 96 6.45 0.16 1.65
C ALA A 96 7.80 0.87 1.51
N SER A 97 7.98 2.02 2.15
CA SER A 97 9.27 2.73 2.16
C SER A 97 10.36 1.97 2.94
N SER A 98 10.00 1.13 3.91
CA SER A 98 10.96 0.39 4.73
C SER A 98 10.85 -1.13 4.61
N LYS A 99 9.78 -1.66 4.00
CA LYS A 99 9.53 -3.10 3.89
C LYS A 99 9.56 -3.61 2.43
N PRO A 100 9.95 -4.88 2.21
CA PRO A 100 10.11 -5.44 0.87
C PRO A 100 8.79 -6.01 0.31
N PHE A 101 7.80 -5.14 0.03
CA PHE A 101 6.58 -5.54 -0.67
C PHE A 101 6.18 -4.51 -1.74
N GLU A 102 5.42 -4.96 -2.75
CA GLU A 102 5.02 -4.17 -3.92
C GLU A 102 3.74 -3.37 -3.67
N ILE A 103 3.71 -2.11 -4.16
CA ILE A 103 2.54 -1.22 -4.06
C ILE A 103 2.02 -0.72 -5.41
N VAL A 104 2.46 -1.30 -6.54
CA VAL A 104 2.04 -0.88 -7.91
C VAL A 104 0.52 -0.83 -8.09
N ARG A 105 -0.24 -1.68 -7.38
CA ARG A 105 -1.71 -1.66 -7.41
C ARG A 105 -2.32 -0.36 -6.86
N ILE A 106 -1.64 0.31 -5.92
CA ILE A 106 -2.04 1.63 -5.44
C ILE A 106 -1.86 2.64 -6.57
N PHE A 107 -0.72 2.62 -7.25
CA PHE A 107 -0.43 3.51 -8.38
C PHE A 107 -1.46 3.36 -9.50
N ASP A 108 -1.80 2.12 -9.87
CA ASP A 108 -2.86 1.83 -10.85
C ASP A 108 -4.22 2.41 -10.45
N LEU A 109 -4.63 2.23 -9.20
CA LEU A 109 -5.90 2.76 -8.68
C LEU A 109 -5.90 4.28 -8.75
N VAL A 110 -4.83 4.91 -8.26
CA VAL A 110 -4.69 6.37 -8.20
C VAL A 110 -4.66 6.98 -9.60
N LYS A 111 -3.91 6.40 -10.55
CA LYS A 111 -3.90 6.84 -11.96
C LYS A 111 -5.29 6.75 -12.58
N ARG A 112 -5.96 5.60 -12.46
CA ARG A 112 -7.27 5.37 -13.09
C ARG A 112 -8.37 6.27 -12.54
N LYS A 113 -8.29 6.64 -11.26
CA LYS A 113 -9.30 7.45 -10.58
C LYS A 113 -8.91 8.92 -10.40
N ASN A 114 -7.69 9.28 -10.79
CA ASN A 114 -7.11 10.62 -10.62
C ASN A 114 -7.12 11.11 -9.15
N TYR A 115 -6.74 10.23 -8.22
CA TYR A 115 -6.69 10.55 -6.78
C TYR A 115 -5.38 11.23 -6.39
N SER A 116 -5.22 12.50 -6.79
CA SER A 116 -4.00 13.27 -6.59
C SER A 116 -3.60 13.46 -5.12
N GLU A 117 -4.50 13.23 -4.15
CA GLU A 117 -4.21 13.30 -2.72
C GLU A 117 -3.10 12.33 -2.26
N TYR A 118 -2.82 11.27 -3.02
CA TYR A 118 -1.74 10.34 -2.70
C TYR A 118 -0.38 10.77 -3.25
N VAL A 119 -0.31 11.75 -4.15
CA VAL A 119 0.94 12.15 -4.82
C VAL A 119 2.05 12.51 -3.82
N PRO A 120 1.81 13.37 -2.79
CA PRO A 120 2.86 13.71 -1.83
C PRO A 120 3.42 12.49 -1.08
N LEU A 121 2.57 11.51 -0.76
CA LEU A 121 2.99 10.28 -0.08
C LEU A 121 3.89 9.42 -0.98
N VAL A 122 3.66 9.42 -2.30
CA VAL A 122 4.51 8.70 -3.25
C VAL A 122 5.83 9.45 -3.49
N GLU A 123 5.83 10.78 -3.44
CA GLU A 123 7.06 11.59 -3.45
C GLU A 123 7.95 11.25 -2.23
N GLU A 124 7.36 11.23 -1.03
CA GLU A 124 8.04 10.82 0.21
C GLU A 124 8.55 9.37 0.14
N HIS A 125 7.72 8.47 -0.40
CA HIS A 125 8.11 7.08 -0.61
C HIS A 125 9.33 6.97 -1.52
N LEU A 126 9.32 7.63 -2.68
CA LEU A 126 10.44 7.61 -3.62
C LEU A 126 11.71 8.20 -3.00
N ALA A 127 11.59 9.33 -2.32
CA ALA A 127 12.71 9.98 -1.63
C ALA A 127 13.36 9.05 -0.59
N ALA A 128 12.57 8.24 0.12
CA ALA A 128 13.07 7.31 1.13
C ALA A 128 13.81 6.09 0.55
N ILE A 129 13.49 5.66 -0.68
CA ILE A 129 14.03 4.41 -1.25
C ILE A 129 15.07 4.63 -2.36
N ILE A 130 15.15 5.83 -2.95
CA ILE A 130 15.97 6.09 -4.15
C ILE A 130 17.47 5.87 -3.93
N ASP A 131 17.94 6.07 -2.70
CA ASP A 131 19.35 5.90 -2.33
C ASP A 131 19.74 4.42 -2.11
N HIS A 132 18.77 3.49 -2.16
CA HIS A 132 18.96 2.05 -1.94
C HIS A 132 18.47 1.18 -3.11
N PRO A 133 18.97 1.41 -4.34
CA PRO A 133 18.51 0.71 -5.53
C PRO A 133 18.74 -0.82 -5.48
N GLU A 134 19.73 -1.30 -4.74
CA GLU A 134 20.03 -2.71 -4.52
C GLU A 134 18.90 -3.50 -3.84
N VAL A 135 18.09 -2.82 -3.01
CA VAL A 135 16.94 -3.42 -2.32
C VAL A 135 15.63 -3.04 -2.99
N HIS A 136 15.56 -1.86 -3.61
CA HIS A 136 14.28 -1.23 -3.98
C HIS A 136 14.11 -0.95 -5.47
N ARG A 137 14.99 -1.49 -6.34
CA ARG A 137 15.01 -1.23 -7.79
C ARG A 137 13.62 -1.13 -8.42
N TRP A 138 12.79 -2.16 -8.29
CA TRP A 138 11.46 -2.19 -8.92
C TRP A 138 10.50 -1.15 -8.33
N LYS A 139 10.49 -0.94 -7.01
CA LYS A 139 9.68 0.11 -6.37
C LYS A 139 10.06 1.51 -6.83
N ILE A 140 11.36 1.77 -7.03
CA ILE A 140 11.86 3.04 -7.56
C ILE A 140 11.31 3.27 -8.98
N TYR A 141 11.40 2.26 -9.85
CA TYR A 141 10.86 2.36 -11.22
C TYR A 141 9.35 2.63 -11.22
N ASP A 142 8.59 1.87 -10.43
CA ASP A 142 7.13 2.01 -10.35
C ASP A 142 6.73 3.41 -9.84
N ALA A 143 7.44 3.93 -8.83
CA ALA A 143 7.17 5.26 -8.27
C ALA A 143 7.56 6.39 -9.25
N ILE A 144 8.68 6.25 -9.97
CA ILE A 144 9.07 7.22 -11.02
C ILE A 144 8.02 7.25 -12.14
N ASP A 145 7.62 6.09 -12.67
CA ASP A 145 6.59 5.99 -13.71
C ASP A 145 5.26 6.59 -13.23
N PHE A 146 4.91 6.35 -11.97
CA PHE A 146 3.73 6.97 -11.35
C PHE A 146 3.84 8.49 -11.32
N LEU A 147 4.90 9.03 -10.74
CA LEU A 147 5.08 10.47 -10.54
C LEU A 147 5.30 11.22 -11.85
N MET A 148 5.87 10.61 -12.89
CA MET A 148 5.91 11.20 -14.24
C MET A 148 4.51 11.52 -14.79
N SER A 149 3.49 10.80 -14.34
CA SER A 149 2.08 11.04 -14.76
C SER A 149 1.38 12.17 -13.99
N PHE A 150 1.93 12.59 -12.83
CA PHE A 150 1.27 13.55 -11.91
C PHE A 150 2.12 14.80 -11.62
N ASN A 151 3.42 14.63 -11.44
CA ASN A 151 4.38 15.68 -11.11
C ASN A 151 5.75 15.42 -11.81
N PRO A 152 5.84 15.62 -13.14
CA PRO A 152 7.09 15.42 -13.88
C PRO A 152 8.20 16.38 -13.45
N ASP A 153 7.87 17.57 -12.92
CA ASP A 153 8.85 18.56 -12.46
C ASP A 153 9.57 18.10 -11.18
N PHE A 154 8.87 17.41 -10.28
CA PHE A 154 9.48 16.75 -9.13
C PHE A 154 10.52 15.73 -9.60
N ILE A 155 10.17 14.88 -10.56
CA ILE A 155 11.10 13.89 -11.11
C ILE A 155 12.28 14.57 -11.80
N ALA A 156 12.06 15.58 -12.63
CA ALA A 156 13.15 16.33 -13.27
C ALA A 156 14.12 16.95 -12.25
N SER A 157 13.61 17.44 -11.12
CA SER A 157 14.41 17.99 -10.02
C SER A 157 15.18 16.90 -9.29
N LEU A 158 14.53 15.79 -8.95
CA LEU A 158 15.12 14.63 -8.29
C LEU A 158 16.24 14.00 -9.14
N LEU A 159 16.03 13.87 -10.45
CA LEU A 159 17.03 13.35 -11.39
C LEU A 159 18.28 14.23 -11.45
N LYS A 160 18.12 15.55 -11.36
CA LYS A 160 19.27 16.50 -11.32
C LYS A 160 20.08 16.33 -10.04
N GLU A 161 19.42 16.11 -8.91
CA GLU A 161 20.07 15.93 -7.61
C GLU A 161 20.76 14.56 -7.49
N LYS A 162 20.10 13.50 -7.94
CA LYS A 162 20.50 12.09 -7.73
C LYS A 162 21.20 11.46 -8.95
N LYS A 163 21.77 12.29 -9.83
CA LYS A 163 22.30 11.90 -11.16
C LYS A 163 23.23 10.67 -11.16
N SER A 164 24.03 10.47 -10.11
CA SER A 164 24.92 9.31 -9.98
C SER A 164 24.19 8.00 -9.66
N GLN A 165 23.13 8.03 -8.85
CA GLN A 165 22.39 6.85 -8.41
C GLN A 165 21.44 6.31 -9.48
N LEU A 166 20.89 7.19 -10.31
CA LEU A 166 20.00 6.80 -11.42
C LEU A 166 20.76 6.20 -12.60
N MET A 167 22.02 6.62 -12.80
CA MET A 167 22.92 6.00 -13.78
C MET A 167 23.18 4.52 -13.45
N ILE A 168 23.16 4.14 -12.15
CA ILE A 168 23.27 2.75 -11.68
C ILE A 168 21.98 1.96 -11.99
N LEU A 169 20.84 2.64 -11.97
CA LEU A 169 19.56 2.02 -12.31
C LEU A 169 19.45 1.74 -13.82
N GLY A 170 20.15 2.49 -14.68
CA GLY A 170 20.04 2.43 -16.14
C GLY A 170 18.96 3.38 -16.68
N LEU A 171 18.68 4.45 -15.93
CA LEU A 171 17.86 5.61 -16.30
C LEU A 171 18.79 6.79 -16.63
#